data_AF-A0A816CBI7-F1
#
_entry.id   AF-A0A816CBI7-F1
#
_cell.length_a   1.000
_cell.length_b   1.000
_cell.length_c   1.000
_cell.angle_alpha   90.00
_cell.angle_beta   90.00
_cell.angle_gamma   90.00
#
_symmetry.space_group_name_H-M   'P 1'
#
loop_
_entity.id
_entity.type
_entity.pdbx_description
1 polymer ?
#
loop_
_entity_poly.entity_id
_entity_poly.type
_entity_poly.pdbx_seq_one_letter_code
_entity_poly.pdbx_strand_id
1 'polypeptide(L)'
;MQWHIRISRTVNPGDQHYQNAQRLIDNDFDFMVPELDIAIPINAGNPRDSNDLERQGRLYRALLKYALHFSPRCRALITCGFTDRYGWVPAFYNNTERAALPSDWIYQRKRAYMQMQEELARVLPASIYRLAPKSQPDKCLGTYVNDKVDRVQLESGGCNSAHQKWNISWLDNGTYRLSSQNANASALTAYNITAKTGGVQTNHWTSNVNQEWVFSSYGNNVFRFRPRNAWWRVFALHDTSNVGIVDFIQSDALRWILTKV
;
A
#
# COMPACT_ATOMS: atom_id res chain seq x y z
N MET A 1 20.20 2.00 -16.65
CA MET A 1 20.73 0.66 -16.35
C MET A 1 19.64 -0.35 -16.68
N GLN A 2 19.82 -1.30 -17.60
CA GLN A 2 18.70 -2.09 -18.15
C GLN A 2 18.01 -3.01 -17.13
N TRP A 3 18.78 -3.72 -16.29
CA TRP A 3 18.29 -4.63 -15.23
C TRP A 3 17.63 -5.93 -15.71
N HIS A 4 18.19 -6.57 -16.74
CA HIS A 4 17.91 -7.99 -17.03
C HIS A 4 18.72 -8.88 -16.08
N ILE A 5 18.06 -9.47 -15.09
CA ILE A 5 18.73 -10.24 -14.04
C ILE A 5 18.09 -11.60 -13.79
N ARG A 6 18.81 -12.47 -13.09
CA ARG A 6 18.32 -13.77 -12.61
C ARG A 6 17.93 -13.66 -11.14
N ILE A 7 17.05 -14.55 -10.67
CA ILE A 7 16.67 -14.61 -9.24
C ILE A 7 17.83 -14.90 -8.27
N SER A 8 18.99 -15.35 -8.76
CA SER A 8 20.19 -15.55 -7.94
C SER A 8 20.90 -14.24 -7.57
N ARG A 9 20.49 -13.11 -8.17
CA ARG A 9 21.01 -11.79 -7.82
C ARG A 9 20.45 -11.31 -6.48
N THR A 10 21.25 -10.51 -5.80
CA THR A 10 20.89 -9.80 -4.58
C THR A 10 21.06 -8.31 -4.81
N VAL A 11 20.11 -7.51 -4.33
CA VAL A 11 20.18 -6.05 -4.37
C VAL A 11 19.92 -5.55 -2.94
N ASN A 12 20.94 -4.98 -2.33
CA ASN A 12 20.91 -4.54 -0.93
C ASN A 12 21.48 -3.12 -0.80
N PRO A 13 20.94 -2.28 0.10
CA PRO A 13 21.53 -0.98 0.39
C PRO A 13 23.04 -1.07 0.65
N GLY A 14 23.80 -0.21 -0.03
CA GLY A 14 25.26 -0.13 0.08
C GLY A 14 26.06 -1.08 -0.82
N ASP A 15 25.41 -1.99 -1.55
CA ASP A 15 26.08 -2.84 -2.53
C ASP A 15 26.58 -2.05 -3.77
N GLN A 16 27.21 -2.77 -4.70
CA GLN A 16 27.74 -2.16 -5.92
C GLN A 16 26.66 -1.49 -6.78
N HIS A 17 25.41 -1.96 -6.75
CA HIS A 17 24.32 -1.34 -7.50
C HIS A 17 23.95 0.04 -6.92
N TYR A 18 23.90 0.16 -5.59
CA TYR A 18 23.73 1.45 -4.90
C TYR A 18 24.90 2.39 -5.16
N GLN A 19 26.13 1.89 -5.07
CA GLN A 19 27.32 2.69 -5.35
C GLN A 19 27.36 3.19 -6.80
N ASN A 20 26.96 2.36 -7.76
CA ASN A 20 26.92 2.78 -9.18
C ASN A 20 25.85 3.86 -9.43
N ALA A 21 24.66 3.76 -8.83
CA ALA A 21 23.67 4.84 -8.91
C ALA A 21 24.18 6.11 -8.25
N GLN A 22 24.80 6.01 -7.07
CA GLN A 22 25.36 7.16 -6.38
C GLN A 22 26.42 7.86 -7.22
N ARG A 23 27.31 7.10 -7.89
CA ARG A 23 28.30 7.68 -8.81
C ARG A 23 27.66 8.46 -9.96
N LEU A 24 26.56 8.00 -10.54
CA LEU A 24 25.84 8.76 -11.57
C LEU A 24 25.30 10.08 -11.00
N ILE A 25 24.69 10.02 -9.81
CA ILE A 25 24.13 11.19 -9.11
C ILE A 25 25.22 12.19 -8.71
N ASP A 26 26.37 11.72 -8.24
CA ASP A 26 27.52 12.56 -7.87
C ASP A 26 28.09 13.32 -9.09
N ASN A 27 27.83 12.83 -10.30
CA ASN A 27 28.15 13.49 -11.56
C ASN A 27 26.94 14.22 -12.18
N ASP A 28 25.91 14.50 -11.37
CA ASP A 28 24.68 15.23 -11.71
C ASP A 28 23.81 14.58 -12.79
N PHE A 29 23.97 13.27 -13.03
CA PHE A 29 23.08 12.52 -13.92
C PHE A 29 21.88 11.96 -13.17
N ASP A 30 20.71 12.09 -13.80
CA ASP A 30 19.56 11.27 -13.48
C ASP A 30 19.71 9.88 -14.10
N PHE A 31 19.01 8.88 -13.53
CA PHE A 31 19.00 7.54 -14.08
C PHE A 31 17.62 6.89 -14.03
N MET A 32 17.51 5.75 -14.70
CA MET A 32 16.31 4.93 -14.72
C MET A 32 16.64 3.43 -14.73
N VAL A 33 15.64 2.66 -14.32
CA VAL A 33 15.52 1.21 -14.51
C VAL A 33 14.50 1.00 -15.62
N PRO A 34 14.88 0.92 -16.92
CA PRO A 34 13.95 0.97 -18.03
C PRO A 34 13.42 -0.41 -18.47
N GLU A 35 14.09 -1.50 -18.10
CA GLU A 35 13.87 -2.82 -18.71
C GLU A 35 13.95 -3.94 -17.65
N LEU A 36 13.37 -3.73 -16.47
CA LEU A 36 13.45 -4.71 -15.39
C LEU A 36 12.73 -6.02 -15.74
N ASP A 37 13.49 -7.12 -15.74
CA ASP A 37 12.99 -8.48 -15.69
C ASP A 37 13.86 -9.36 -14.80
N ILE A 38 13.25 -10.35 -14.14
CA ILE A 38 13.92 -11.23 -13.19
C ILE A 38 13.67 -12.69 -13.55
N ALA A 39 14.54 -13.30 -14.33
CA ALA A 39 14.36 -14.64 -14.86
C ALA A 39 14.44 -15.74 -13.77
N ILE A 40 13.49 -16.69 -13.82
CA ILE A 40 13.42 -17.87 -12.94
C ILE A 40 13.95 -19.09 -13.71
N PRO A 41 14.90 -19.86 -13.14
CA PRO A 41 15.33 -21.14 -13.69
C PRO A 41 14.21 -22.17 -13.58
N ILE A 42 14.06 -22.98 -14.62
CA ILE A 42 12.98 -23.96 -14.70
C ILE A 42 13.50 -25.37 -14.99
N ASN A 43 12.70 -26.37 -14.66
CA ASN A 43 12.86 -27.76 -15.05
C ASN A 43 11.52 -28.30 -15.57
N ALA A 44 11.51 -28.89 -16.77
CA ALA A 44 10.31 -29.43 -17.43
C ALA A 44 9.10 -28.44 -17.43
N GLY A 45 9.36 -27.14 -17.62
CA GLY A 45 8.33 -26.10 -17.67
C GLY A 45 7.95 -25.48 -16.33
N ASN A 46 8.38 -26.05 -15.19
CA ASN A 46 8.07 -25.54 -13.85
C ASN A 46 9.29 -24.88 -13.20
N PRO A 47 9.12 -23.94 -12.25
CA PRO A 47 10.23 -23.43 -11.43
C PRO A 47 11.05 -24.58 -10.82
N ARG A 48 12.37 -24.45 -10.82
CA ARG A 48 13.26 -25.50 -10.28
C ARG A 48 13.09 -25.67 -8.76
N ASP A 49 12.85 -24.58 -8.04
CA ASP A 49 12.50 -24.56 -6.61
C ASP A 49 11.12 -23.90 -6.45
N SER A 50 10.25 -24.50 -5.63
CA SER A 50 8.91 -23.99 -5.36
C SER A 50 8.92 -22.59 -4.72
N ASN A 51 10.03 -22.19 -4.09
CA ASN A 51 10.21 -20.87 -3.49
C ASN A 51 10.69 -19.79 -4.47
N ASP A 52 10.99 -20.14 -5.73
CA ASP A 52 11.60 -19.19 -6.67
C ASP A 52 10.67 -18.01 -7.03
N LEU A 53 9.36 -18.24 -7.08
CA LEU A 53 8.37 -17.16 -7.27
C LEU A 53 8.38 -16.16 -6.10
N GLU A 54 8.56 -16.66 -4.88
CA GLU A 54 8.65 -15.82 -3.69
C GLU A 54 10.00 -15.08 -3.63
N ARG A 55 11.10 -15.74 -3.99
CA ARG A 55 12.42 -15.10 -4.14
C ARG A 55 12.41 -13.99 -5.17
N GLN A 56 11.82 -14.26 -6.34
CA GLN A 56 11.59 -13.26 -7.37
C GLN A 56 10.81 -12.07 -6.81
N GLY A 57 9.75 -12.34 -6.04
CA GLY A 57 8.95 -11.27 -5.46
C GLY A 57 9.72 -10.36 -4.49
N ARG A 58 10.54 -10.96 -3.62
CA ARG A 58 11.43 -10.19 -2.74
C ARG A 58 12.44 -9.36 -3.52
N LEU A 59 12.98 -9.87 -4.63
CA LEU A 59 13.94 -9.15 -5.45
C LEU A 59 13.31 -7.97 -6.21
N TYR A 60 12.10 -8.14 -6.75
CA TYR A 60 11.31 -7.02 -7.30
C TYR A 60 11.06 -5.93 -6.25
N ARG A 61 10.71 -6.30 -5.02
CA ARG A 61 10.56 -5.35 -3.91
C ARG A 61 11.86 -4.65 -3.56
N ALA A 62 12.99 -5.36 -3.55
CA ALA A 62 14.30 -4.76 -3.31
C ALA A 62 14.65 -3.71 -4.38
N LEU A 63 14.35 -3.99 -5.65
CA LEU A 63 14.55 -3.05 -6.76
C LEU A 63 13.62 -1.85 -6.73
N LEU A 64 12.38 -2.04 -6.29
CA LEU A 64 11.48 -0.93 -6.01
C LEU A 64 12.03 -0.04 -4.90
N LYS A 65 12.50 -0.63 -3.79
CA LYS A 65 13.16 0.12 -2.69
C LYS A 65 14.40 0.86 -3.17
N TYR A 66 15.19 0.25 -4.04
CA TYR A 66 16.34 0.90 -4.69
C TYR A 66 15.92 2.13 -5.48
N ALA A 67 14.90 2.03 -6.34
CA ALA A 67 14.41 3.17 -7.11
C ALA A 67 13.83 4.27 -6.21
N LEU A 68 13.06 3.91 -5.18
CA LEU A 68 12.50 4.84 -4.21
C LEU A 68 13.57 5.55 -3.39
N HIS A 69 14.64 4.85 -2.99
CA HIS A 69 15.75 5.41 -2.22
C HIS A 69 16.44 6.56 -2.96
N PHE A 70 16.61 6.43 -4.28
CA PHE A 70 17.25 7.44 -5.11
C PHE A 70 16.26 8.44 -5.74
N SER A 71 14.98 8.42 -5.36
CA SER A 71 14.02 9.44 -5.81
C SER A 71 14.40 10.82 -5.25
N PRO A 72 14.37 11.91 -6.05
CA PRO A 72 13.82 12.02 -7.41
C PRO A 72 14.83 11.79 -8.55
N ARG A 73 16.10 11.45 -8.27
CA ARG A 73 17.15 11.22 -9.28
C ARG A 73 16.97 9.93 -10.06
N CYS A 74 16.36 8.90 -9.46
CA CYS A 74 15.82 7.75 -10.17
C CYS A 74 14.44 8.11 -10.74
N ARG A 75 14.37 8.40 -12.05
CA ARG A 75 13.16 8.95 -12.69
C ARG A 75 12.06 7.92 -12.95
N ALA A 76 12.43 6.66 -13.15
CA ALA A 76 11.49 5.61 -13.48
C ALA A 76 12.01 4.22 -13.13
N LEU A 77 11.07 3.33 -12.81
CA LEU A 77 11.23 1.88 -12.82
C LEU A 77 10.17 1.30 -13.75
N ILE A 78 10.63 0.63 -14.81
CA ILE A 78 9.83 0.11 -15.91
C ILE A 78 10.25 -1.34 -16.12
N THR A 79 9.28 -2.24 -16.30
CA THR A 79 9.52 -3.64 -16.60
C THR A 79 9.69 -3.88 -18.09
N CYS A 80 10.51 -4.85 -18.49
CA CYS A 80 10.67 -5.24 -19.90
C CYS A 80 9.50 -6.12 -20.38
N GLY A 81 8.28 -5.55 -20.33
CA GLY A 81 7.04 -6.21 -20.67
C GLY A 81 6.02 -6.20 -19.53
N PHE A 82 4.81 -6.70 -19.82
CA PHE A 82 3.68 -6.69 -18.89
C PHE A 82 3.31 -8.08 -18.34
N THR A 83 3.36 -9.11 -19.18
CA THR A 83 2.95 -10.50 -18.87
C THR A 83 3.98 -11.50 -19.35
N ASP A 84 4.17 -12.58 -18.59
CA ASP A 84 5.01 -13.71 -18.96
C ASP A 84 4.62 -14.37 -20.29
N ARG A 85 3.40 -14.13 -20.80
CA ARG A 85 2.93 -14.65 -22.10
C ARG A 85 3.76 -14.16 -23.29
N TYR A 86 4.26 -12.93 -23.23
CA TYR A 86 4.96 -12.26 -24.34
C TYR A 86 6.39 -11.85 -23.99
N GLY A 87 6.95 -12.36 -22.89
CA GLY A 87 8.32 -12.06 -22.47
C GLY A 87 9.36 -12.67 -23.41
N TRP A 88 10.46 -11.95 -23.63
CA TRP A 88 11.58 -12.39 -24.48
C TRP A 88 12.47 -13.47 -23.82
N VAL A 89 12.46 -13.53 -22.48
CA VAL A 89 13.33 -14.39 -21.65
C VAL A 89 13.32 -15.88 -22.07
N PRO A 90 12.17 -16.54 -22.30
CA PRO A 90 12.19 -17.97 -22.67
C PRO A 90 12.92 -18.25 -23.98
N ALA A 91 12.76 -17.39 -24.98
CA ALA A 91 13.43 -17.54 -26.27
C ALA A 91 14.94 -17.32 -26.12
N PHE A 92 15.35 -16.29 -25.37
CA PHE A 92 16.75 -15.97 -25.17
C PHE A 92 17.53 -17.05 -24.42
N TYR A 93 16.92 -17.68 -23.40
CA TYR A 93 17.56 -18.71 -22.58
C TYR A 93 17.25 -20.14 -23.05
N ASN A 94 16.89 -20.35 -24.32
CA ASN A 94 16.58 -21.68 -24.87
C ASN A 94 15.63 -22.50 -23.98
N ASN A 95 14.59 -21.84 -23.45
CA ASN A 95 13.60 -22.44 -22.56
C ASN A 95 14.18 -23.02 -21.25
N THR A 96 15.33 -22.53 -20.75
CA THR A 96 15.88 -22.89 -19.43
C THR A 96 15.52 -21.89 -18.33
N GLU A 97 15.05 -20.71 -18.70
CA GLU A 97 14.57 -19.66 -17.80
C GLU A 97 13.26 -19.05 -18.31
N ARG A 98 12.36 -18.66 -17.39
CA ARG A 98 11.04 -18.11 -17.73
C ARG A 98 10.51 -17.18 -16.64
N ALA A 99 9.23 -16.83 -16.81
CA ALA A 99 8.39 -16.25 -15.79
C ALA A 99 9.00 -14.99 -15.16
N ALA A 100 9.56 -14.10 -15.99
CA ALA A 100 10.42 -13.04 -15.52
C ALA A 100 9.68 -11.77 -15.06
N LEU A 101 8.38 -11.64 -15.37
CA LEU A 101 7.60 -10.42 -15.16
C LEU A 101 6.63 -10.55 -13.98
N PRO A 102 6.03 -9.44 -13.49
CA PRO A 102 5.12 -9.46 -12.34
C PRO A 102 3.76 -10.11 -12.58
N SER A 103 3.33 -10.29 -13.84
CA SER A 103 2.07 -10.94 -14.21
C SER A 103 2.33 -12.23 -14.97
N ASP A 104 1.57 -13.27 -14.66
CA ASP A 104 1.70 -14.57 -15.31
C ASP A 104 1.11 -14.58 -16.73
N TRP A 105 1.12 -15.77 -17.36
CA TRP A 105 0.69 -15.97 -18.75
C TRP A 105 -0.82 -15.76 -19.00
N ILE A 106 -1.65 -15.76 -17.94
CA ILE A 106 -3.10 -15.47 -17.99
C ILE A 106 -3.43 -14.12 -17.33
N TYR A 107 -2.44 -13.24 -17.19
CA TYR A 107 -2.58 -11.90 -16.61
C TYR A 107 -2.96 -11.87 -15.12
N GLN A 108 -2.73 -12.97 -14.40
CA GLN A 108 -2.87 -12.97 -12.95
C GLN A 108 -1.61 -12.41 -12.30
N ARG A 109 -1.81 -11.74 -11.17
CA ARG A 109 -0.73 -11.12 -10.38
C ARG A 109 0.11 -12.20 -9.71
N LYS A 110 1.43 -12.14 -9.90
CA LYS A 110 2.38 -13.00 -9.20
C LYS A 110 2.82 -12.38 -7.88
N ARG A 111 3.58 -13.14 -7.09
CA ARG A 111 4.25 -12.66 -5.86
C ARG A 111 5.07 -11.39 -6.09
N ALA A 112 5.72 -11.26 -7.24
CA ALA A 112 6.40 -10.03 -7.66
C ALA A 112 5.52 -8.78 -7.69
N TYR A 113 4.33 -8.87 -8.29
CA TYR A 113 3.38 -7.77 -8.26
C TYR A 113 2.96 -7.45 -6.83
N MET A 114 2.59 -8.48 -6.05
CA MET A 114 2.08 -8.31 -4.69
C MET A 114 3.12 -7.67 -3.77
N GLN A 115 4.38 -8.11 -3.82
CA GLN A 115 5.48 -7.57 -3.00
C GLN A 115 5.80 -6.10 -3.34
N MET A 116 5.71 -5.70 -4.62
CA MET A 116 5.84 -4.29 -5.00
C MET A 116 4.63 -3.47 -4.54
N GLN A 117 3.42 -4.00 -4.72
CA GLN A 117 2.19 -3.34 -4.27
C GLN A 117 2.21 -3.11 -2.76
N GLU A 118 2.63 -4.11 -1.98
CA GLU A 118 2.80 -3.99 -0.52
C GLU A 118 3.74 -2.84 -0.16
N GLU A 119 4.89 -2.72 -0.82
CA GLU A 119 5.84 -1.65 -0.52
C GLU A 119 5.27 -0.26 -0.83
N LEU A 120 4.51 -0.13 -1.92
CA LEU A 120 3.87 1.15 -2.30
C LEU A 120 2.67 1.51 -1.42
N ALA A 121 1.92 0.51 -0.95
CA ALA A 121 0.65 0.72 -0.24
C ALA A 121 0.79 0.65 1.29
N ARG A 122 1.83 -0.03 1.81
CA ARG A 122 2.05 -0.17 3.26
C ARG A 122 2.72 1.07 3.87
N VAL A 123 2.02 2.19 3.82
CA VAL A 123 2.43 3.48 4.39
C VAL A 123 2.38 3.55 5.92
N LEU A 124 1.74 2.58 6.59
CA LEU A 124 1.60 2.54 8.05
C LEU A 124 1.84 1.13 8.61
N PRO A 125 2.64 0.97 9.69
CA PRO A 125 2.80 -0.32 10.34
C PRO A 125 1.53 -0.70 11.12
N ALA A 126 1.25 -2.00 11.22
CA ALA A 126 0.12 -2.49 11.98
C ALA A 126 0.33 -2.20 13.48
N SER A 127 -0.59 -1.48 14.11
CA SER A 127 -0.52 -1.05 15.49
C SER A 127 -1.84 -0.43 15.93
N ILE A 128 -1.90 -0.02 17.20
CA ILE A 128 -2.96 0.82 17.72
C ILE A 128 -2.61 2.30 17.46
N TYR A 129 -3.60 3.06 16.97
CA TYR A 129 -3.47 4.48 16.67
C TYR A 129 -4.65 5.29 17.23
N ARG A 130 -4.38 6.55 17.52
CA ARG A 130 -5.40 7.60 17.65
C ARG A 130 -5.47 8.37 16.34
N LEU A 131 -6.69 8.59 15.86
CA LEU A 131 -6.96 9.30 14.60
C LEU A 131 -7.58 10.65 14.94
N ALA A 132 -6.90 11.75 14.61
CA ALA A 132 -7.40 13.11 14.81
C ALA A 132 -7.54 13.83 13.46
N PRO A 133 -8.63 14.56 13.18
CA PRO A 133 -8.67 15.42 12.00
C PRO A 133 -7.55 16.46 12.08
N LYS A 134 -6.84 16.71 10.98
CA LYS A 134 -5.75 17.71 10.97
C LYS A 134 -6.26 19.12 11.30
N SER A 135 -7.50 19.43 10.95
CA SER A 135 -8.17 20.69 11.27
C SER A 135 -8.58 20.83 12.74
N GLN A 136 -8.65 19.73 13.50
CA GLN A 136 -9.08 19.68 14.90
C GLN A 136 -8.22 18.66 15.67
N PRO A 137 -6.92 18.95 15.88
CA PRO A 137 -5.95 17.99 16.43
C PRO A 137 -6.20 17.61 17.90
N ASP A 138 -7.06 18.35 18.60
CA ASP A 138 -7.52 18.14 19.96
C ASP A 138 -8.70 17.15 20.07
N LYS A 139 -9.26 16.72 18.94
CA LYS A 139 -10.31 15.71 18.88
C LYS A 139 -9.83 14.41 18.26
N CYS A 140 -10.45 13.30 18.63
CA CYS A 140 -10.18 11.99 18.05
C CYS A 140 -11.44 11.26 17.61
N LEU A 141 -11.23 10.35 16.67
CA LEU A 141 -12.24 9.42 16.21
C LEU A 141 -12.54 8.38 17.29
N GLY A 142 -13.79 8.32 17.73
CA GLY A 142 -14.30 7.32 18.65
C GLY A 142 -15.48 6.54 18.08
N THR A 143 -15.75 5.37 18.67
CA THR A 143 -17.01 4.65 18.48
C THR A 143 -17.97 4.94 19.62
N TYR A 144 -19.23 5.14 19.29
CA TYR A 144 -20.31 5.36 20.24
C TYR A 144 -21.37 4.26 20.06
N VAL A 145 -21.65 3.54 21.15
CA VAL A 145 -22.66 2.48 21.17
C VAL A 145 -24.01 3.10 21.51
N ASN A 146 -24.94 3.06 20.56
CA ASN A 146 -26.37 3.16 20.86
C ASN A 146 -27.03 1.91 20.26
N ASP A 147 -27.86 1.23 21.06
CA ASP A 147 -28.53 -0.09 20.98
C ASP A 147 -28.72 -0.88 19.65
N LYS A 148 -28.39 -0.37 18.46
CA LYS A 148 -28.49 -1.09 17.17
C LYS A 148 -27.38 -0.82 16.13
N VAL A 149 -26.57 0.24 16.26
CA VAL A 149 -25.47 0.55 15.32
C VAL A 149 -24.38 1.31 16.05
N ASP A 150 -23.14 0.82 15.98
CA ASP A 150 -21.99 1.57 16.49
C ASP A 150 -21.67 2.71 15.50
N ARG A 151 -22.04 3.92 15.90
CA ARG A 151 -21.75 5.13 15.14
C ARG A 151 -20.34 5.59 15.44
N VAL A 152 -19.77 6.30 14.47
CA VAL A 152 -18.46 6.92 14.61
C VAL A 152 -18.65 8.41 14.87
N GLN A 153 -17.94 8.96 15.84
CA GLN A 153 -18.03 10.37 16.22
C GLN A 153 -16.66 10.94 16.55
N LEU A 154 -16.58 12.27 16.66
CA LEU A 154 -15.42 12.96 17.18
C LEU A 154 -15.61 13.28 18.65
N GLU A 155 -14.64 12.87 19.47
CA GLU A 155 -14.63 13.12 20.90
C GLU A 155 -13.50 14.07 21.26
N SER A 156 -13.79 15.01 22.14
CA SER A 156 -12.80 15.93 22.70
C SER A 156 -12.10 15.29 23.91
N GLY A 157 -10.83 15.63 24.14
CA GLY A 157 -10.08 15.25 25.33
C GLY A 157 -8.84 14.40 25.05
N GLY A 158 -8.31 13.71 26.07
CA GLY A 158 -7.03 13.00 25.96
C GLY A 158 -7.01 11.78 25.03
N CYS A 159 -8.16 11.38 24.48
CA CYS A 159 -8.28 10.28 23.52
C CYS A 159 -7.69 8.94 24.03
N ASN A 160 -7.83 8.69 25.33
CA ASN A 160 -7.15 7.58 26.01
C ASN A 160 -8.04 6.35 26.19
N SER A 161 -9.34 6.47 25.95
CA SER A 161 -10.30 5.38 26.11
C SER A 161 -10.19 4.36 24.97
N ALA A 162 -10.56 3.11 25.25
CA ALA A 162 -10.45 2.02 24.27
C ALA A 162 -11.30 2.28 23.00
N HIS A 163 -12.48 2.89 23.14
CA HIS A 163 -13.33 3.22 22.00
C HIS A 163 -12.79 4.35 21.11
N GLN A 164 -11.76 5.07 21.57
CA GLN A 164 -11.07 6.14 20.84
C GLN A 164 -9.75 5.67 20.19
N LYS A 165 -9.42 4.39 20.37
CA LYS A 165 -8.19 3.76 19.88
C LYS A 165 -8.52 2.75 18.80
N TRP A 166 -7.82 2.83 17.68
CA TRP A 166 -8.08 2.02 16.51
C TRP A 166 -6.92 1.07 16.25
N ASN A 167 -7.21 -0.23 16.26
CA ASN A 167 -6.31 -1.25 15.74
C ASN A 167 -6.33 -1.18 14.21
N ILE A 168 -5.22 -0.71 13.64
CA ILE A 168 -5.02 -0.65 12.20
C ILE A 168 -4.22 -1.89 11.79
N SER A 169 -4.83 -2.75 10.99
CA SER A 169 -4.26 -4.01 10.52
C SER A 169 -4.10 -3.97 9.00
N TRP A 170 -2.95 -4.44 8.51
CA TRP A 170 -2.66 -4.59 7.09
C TRP A 170 -3.31 -5.86 6.54
N LEU A 171 -3.91 -5.81 5.34
CA LEU A 171 -4.67 -6.92 4.74
C LEU A 171 -3.97 -7.61 3.56
N ASP A 172 -2.68 -7.35 3.33
CA ASP A 172 -1.88 -7.98 2.27
C ASP A 172 -2.42 -7.82 0.83
N ASN A 173 -3.28 -6.82 0.62
CA ASN A 173 -3.97 -6.62 -0.67
C ASN A 173 -3.99 -5.16 -1.13
N GLY A 174 -3.23 -4.27 -0.47
CA GLY A 174 -3.24 -2.83 -0.74
C GLY A 174 -4.07 -2.01 0.26
N THR A 175 -4.79 -2.65 1.19
CA THR A 175 -5.72 -1.97 2.09
C THR A 175 -5.48 -2.31 3.56
N TYR A 176 -6.16 -1.55 4.41
CA TYR A 176 -6.15 -1.66 5.85
C TYR A 176 -7.55 -1.94 6.37
N ARG A 177 -7.58 -2.67 7.48
CA ARG A 177 -8.74 -2.79 8.36
C ARG A 177 -8.53 -1.89 9.57
N LEU A 178 -9.58 -1.18 9.97
CA LEU A 178 -9.61 -0.41 11.20
C LEU A 178 -10.68 -1.00 12.12
N SER A 179 -10.30 -1.46 13.30
CA SER A 179 -11.23 -1.91 14.35
C SER A 179 -11.02 -1.10 15.62
N SER A 180 -12.11 -0.72 16.29
CA SER A 180 -11.99 -0.05 17.58
C SER A 180 -11.47 -1.02 18.63
N GLN A 181 -10.66 -0.55 19.59
CA GLN A 181 -10.04 -1.43 20.60
C GLN A 181 -11.07 -2.12 21.50
N ASN A 182 -12.23 -1.49 21.72
CA ASN A 182 -13.34 -2.08 22.47
C ASN A 182 -14.22 -3.04 21.64
N ALA A 183 -14.06 -3.08 20.31
CA ALA A 183 -14.87 -3.86 19.39
C ALA A 183 -13.99 -4.43 18.26
N ASN A 184 -13.04 -5.30 18.63
CA ASN A 184 -12.05 -5.85 17.71
C ASN A 184 -12.65 -6.76 16.62
N ALA A 185 -13.87 -7.28 16.79
CA ALA A 185 -14.61 -8.06 15.82
C ALA A 185 -15.31 -7.19 14.77
N SER A 186 -15.50 -5.91 15.06
CA SER A 186 -16.08 -4.94 14.13
C SER A 186 -15.00 -4.25 13.29
N ALA A 187 -15.40 -3.58 12.23
CA ALA A 187 -14.53 -2.79 11.36
C ALA A 187 -15.23 -1.52 10.89
N LEU A 188 -14.44 -0.47 10.69
CA LEU A 188 -14.88 0.77 10.07
C LEU A 188 -15.42 0.48 8.67
N THR A 189 -16.68 0.83 8.42
CA THR A 189 -17.45 0.46 7.24
C THR A 189 -17.98 1.71 6.56
N ALA A 190 -17.67 1.86 5.27
CA ALA A 190 -18.21 2.87 4.39
C ALA A 190 -19.58 2.43 3.84
N TYR A 191 -20.56 3.33 3.82
CA TYR A 191 -21.86 3.09 3.20
C TYR A 191 -22.39 4.35 2.50
N ASN A 192 -23.35 4.16 1.58
CA ASN A 192 -23.91 5.25 0.76
C ASN A 192 -22.84 6.12 0.07
N ILE A 193 -21.77 5.48 -0.42
CA ILE A 193 -20.60 6.17 -0.98
C ILE A 193 -20.88 7.01 -2.23
N THR A 194 -22.05 6.87 -2.87
CA THR A 194 -22.49 7.67 -4.01
C THR A 194 -23.32 8.90 -3.61
N ALA A 195 -23.77 8.99 -2.36
CA ALA A 195 -24.51 10.15 -1.88
C ALA A 195 -23.59 11.37 -1.77
N LYS A 196 -24.16 12.58 -1.75
CA LYS A 196 -23.41 13.85 -1.55
C LYS A 196 -22.42 13.74 -0.38
N THR A 197 -22.89 13.17 0.72
CA THR A 197 -22.07 12.76 1.86
C THR A 197 -22.35 11.29 2.15
N GLY A 198 -21.36 10.44 1.96
CA GLY A 198 -21.42 9.03 2.36
C GLY A 198 -21.23 8.88 3.87
N GLY A 199 -21.74 7.79 4.42
CA GLY A 199 -21.69 7.52 5.85
C GLY A 199 -20.56 6.58 6.26
N VAL A 200 -20.21 6.64 7.54
CA VAL A 200 -19.23 5.76 8.17
C VAL A 200 -19.78 5.25 9.50
N GLN A 201 -19.68 3.93 9.71
CA GLN A 201 -20.13 3.24 10.93
C GLN A 201 -19.17 2.08 11.23
N THR A 202 -19.33 1.39 12.34
CA THR A 202 -18.64 0.11 12.57
C THR A 202 -19.61 -1.05 12.53
N ASN A 203 -19.29 -2.06 11.71
CA ASN A 203 -20.07 -3.30 11.57
C ASN A 203 -19.18 -4.52 11.80
N HIS A 204 -19.76 -5.67 12.10
CA HIS A 204 -19.03 -6.94 12.20
C HIS A 204 -18.16 -7.17 10.96
N TRP A 205 -16.90 -7.56 11.15
CA TRP A 205 -15.96 -7.81 10.07
C TRP A 205 -16.38 -9.04 9.27
N THR A 206 -16.56 -8.86 7.96
CA THR A 206 -16.93 -9.93 7.02
C THR A 206 -15.98 -9.99 5.83
N SER A 207 -14.86 -9.25 5.88
CA SER A 207 -13.96 -9.06 4.74
C SER A 207 -14.65 -8.46 3.50
N ASN A 208 -15.67 -7.63 3.73
CA ASN A 208 -16.36 -6.93 2.66
C ASN A 208 -15.52 -5.73 2.20
N VAL A 209 -15.50 -5.46 0.89
CA VAL A 209 -14.76 -4.33 0.30
C VAL A 209 -15.15 -2.96 0.88
N ASN A 210 -16.36 -2.82 1.44
CA ASN A 210 -16.83 -1.62 2.11
C ASN A 210 -16.14 -1.38 3.47
N GLN A 211 -15.44 -2.38 4.00
CA GLN A 211 -14.75 -2.37 5.29
C GLN A 211 -13.23 -2.18 5.15
N GLU A 212 -12.76 -1.97 3.93
CA GLU A 212 -11.36 -1.87 3.57
C GLU A 212 -10.98 -0.44 3.17
N TRP A 213 -9.81 0.00 3.63
CA TRP A 213 -9.39 1.38 3.52
C TRP A 213 -7.99 1.50 2.90
N VAL A 214 -7.81 2.47 2.02
CA VAL A 214 -6.53 2.81 1.39
C VAL A 214 -6.00 4.08 2.02
N PHE A 215 -4.73 4.07 2.41
CA PHE A 215 -4.07 5.19 3.05
C PHE A 215 -3.06 5.86 2.09
N SER A 216 -2.99 7.19 2.13
CA SER A 216 -1.92 7.95 1.48
C SER A 216 -1.18 8.79 2.52
N SER A 217 0.14 8.68 2.58
CA SER A 217 0.98 9.50 3.48
C SER A 217 1.29 10.86 2.86
N TYR A 218 1.27 11.90 3.70
CA TYR A 218 1.71 13.26 3.38
C TYR A 218 2.93 13.68 4.21
N GLY A 219 3.57 12.73 4.91
CA GLY A 219 4.65 13.01 5.86
C GLY A 219 4.11 13.47 7.23
N ASN A 220 5.01 13.56 8.23
CA ASN A 220 4.70 14.05 9.58
C ASN A 220 3.46 13.40 10.24
N ASN A 221 3.28 12.09 10.06
CA ASN A 221 2.13 11.32 10.55
C ASN A 221 0.77 11.80 10.04
N VAL A 222 0.74 12.55 8.93
CA VAL A 222 -0.49 13.01 8.28
C VAL A 222 -0.85 12.05 7.14
N PHE A 223 -2.09 11.58 7.16
CA PHE A 223 -2.61 10.63 6.22
C PHE A 223 -3.96 11.06 5.65
N ARG A 224 -4.26 10.53 4.48
CA ARG A 224 -5.58 10.58 3.86
C ARG A 224 -6.14 9.17 3.77
N PHE A 225 -7.42 9.06 4.07
CA PHE A 225 -8.17 7.81 4.14
C PHE A 225 -9.14 7.75 2.97
N ARG A 226 -9.16 6.62 2.26
CA ARG A 226 -10.11 6.39 1.15
C ARG A 226 -10.75 5.02 1.31
N PRO A 227 -12.06 4.89 1.12
CA PRO A 227 -12.68 3.57 1.09
C PRO A 227 -12.30 2.83 -0.20
N ARG A 228 -12.05 1.52 -0.13
CA ARG A 228 -11.63 0.70 -1.28
C ARG A 228 -12.62 0.77 -2.45
N ASN A 229 -13.92 0.81 -2.13
CA ASN A 229 -15.01 0.86 -3.10
C ASN A 229 -15.29 2.29 -3.66
N ALA A 230 -14.64 3.33 -3.15
CA ALA A 230 -14.81 4.73 -3.58
C ALA A 230 -13.49 5.53 -3.47
N TRP A 231 -12.50 5.09 -4.25
CA TRP A 231 -11.14 5.62 -4.33
C TRP A 231 -11.03 7.09 -4.77
N TRP A 232 -12.07 7.64 -5.41
CA TRP A 232 -12.19 9.07 -5.73
C TRP A 232 -12.66 9.93 -4.56
N ARG A 233 -13.16 9.31 -3.47
CA ARG A 233 -13.67 9.97 -2.27
C ARG A 233 -12.73 9.81 -1.10
N VAL A 234 -12.95 10.59 -0.06
CA VAL A 234 -12.11 10.61 1.14
C VAL A 234 -12.95 10.55 2.40
N PHE A 235 -12.44 9.84 3.40
CA PHE A 235 -12.99 9.91 4.75
C PHE A 235 -12.42 11.15 5.44
N ALA A 236 -13.31 12.04 5.86
CA ALA A 236 -12.96 13.36 6.32
C ALA A 236 -14.02 13.96 7.24
N LEU A 237 -13.65 15.06 7.86
CA LEU A 237 -14.58 15.98 8.48
C LEU A 237 -15.31 16.77 7.38
N HIS A 238 -16.65 16.76 7.37
CA HIS A 238 -17.45 17.48 6.36
C HIS A 238 -18.24 18.67 6.90
N ASP A 239 -18.23 18.89 8.22
CA ASP A 239 -18.71 20.09 8.92
C ASP A 239 -17.89 20.29 10.21
N THR A 240 -18.39 20.94 11.25
CA THR A 240 -17.59 21.17 12.48
C THR A 240 -17.45 19.94 13.39
N SER A 241 -18.27 18.90 13.21
CA SER A 241 -18.39 17.80 14.18
C SER A 241 -18.60 16.42 13.57
N ASN A 242 -19.01 16.34 12.30
CA ASN A 242 -19.40 15.11 11.65
C ASN A 242 -18.32 14.62 10.67
N VAL A 243 -18.11 13.32 10.74
CA VAL A 243 -17.22 12.58 9.86
C VAL A 243 -18.03 11.85 8.81
N GLY A 244 -17.51 11.81 7.59
CA GLY A 244 -18.18 11.11 6.50
C GLY A 244 -17.26 10.93 5.31
N ILE A 245 -17.85 10.44 4.22
CA ILE A 245 -17.16 10.22 2.95
C ILE A 245 -17.58 11.33 2.00
N VAL A 246 -16.62 12.15 1.59
CA VAL A 246 -16.84 13.32 0.74
C VAL A 246 -15.95 13.29 -0.49
N ASP A 247 -16.26 14.13 -1.46
CA ASP A 247 -15.43 14.26 -2.65
C ASP A 247 -14.09 14.89 -2.31
N PHE A 248 -13.05 14.47 -3.02
CA PHE A 248 -11.73 14.98 -2.79
C PHE A 248 -11.62 16.44 -3.27
N ILE A 249 -11.43 17.35 -2.32
CA ILE A 249 -10.96 18.72 -2.55
C ILE A 249 -9.60 18.91 -1.86
N GLN A 250 -8.72 19.74 -2.40
CA GLN A 250 -7.37 19.90 -1.84
C GLN A 250 -7.38 20.77 -0.57
N SER A 251 -7.93 20.24 0.53
CA SER A 251 -8.09 20.92 1.82
C SER A 251 -7.48 20.12 2.97
N ASP A 252 -7.00 20.83 3.99
CA ASP A 252 -6.49 20.24 5.23
C ASP A 252 -7.59 19.56 6.07
N ALA A 253 -8.86 19.93 5.88
CA ALA A 253 -10.00 19.27 6.52
C ALA A 253 -10.18 17.80 6.10
N LEU A 254 -9.56 17.39 4.99
CA LEU A 254 -9.63 16.02 4.46
C LEU A 254 -8.47 15.12 4.91
N ARG A 255 -7.67 15.59 5.88
CA ARG A 255 -6.46 14.93 6.36
C ARG A 255 -6.59 14.59 7.83
N TRP A 256 -5.85 13.58 8.24
CA TRP A 256 -5.90 13.01 9.57
C TRP A 256 -4.49 12.81 10.10
N ILE A 257 -4.29 13.13 11.37
CA ILE A 257 -3.07 12.86 12.12
C ILE A 257 -3.23 11.51 12.81
N LEU A 258 -2.23 10.64 12.63
CA LEU A 258 -2.21 9.30 13.23
C LEU A 258 -1.11 9.22 14.27
N THR A 259 -1.51 9.13 15.52
CA THR A 259 -0.58 9.02 16.64
C THR A 259 -0.58 7.59 17.12
N LYS A 260 0.55 6.89 16.93
CA LYS A 260 0.75 5.55 17.48
C LYS A 260 0.64 5.59 19.00
N VAL A 261 -0.08 4.64 19.58
CA VAL A 261 -0.27 4.46 21.04
C VAL A 261 0.70 3.42 21.56
#